data_AF-A0A7X8LKR3-F1
#
_entry.id   AF-A0A7X8LKR3-F1
#
_cell.length_a   1.000
_cell.length_b   1.000
_cell.length_c   1.000
_cell.angle_alpha   90.00
_cell.angle_beta   90.00
_cell.angle_gamma   90.00
#
_symmetry.space_group_name_H-M   'P 1'
#
loop_
_entity.id
_entity.type
_entity.pdbx_description
1 polymer ?
#
loop_
_entity_poly.entity_id
_entity_poly.type
_entity_poly.pdbx_seq_one_letter_code
_entity_poly.pdbx_strand_id
1 'polypeptide(L)'
;MKETATPVTGSFRCPPILGHEFTGLKIPEYSFWTYFPIGDNWNYEQNTGTLVTNSGSVRFPADLGKNIAATAEAEKTLRRLFADAGMGNTVSHFIQGFKADFDGDGRNEYIFAANHPTPKENGYWPIIEGEGTKDDVGTFSVLLYQDDDGKIQILHSDLRRFTAGPVTFSGGHYNIMDIDHCHTLKLTDIADLNGDGRYEFIMEIGLWEGGYKVVLAQSPNERYEIVLRTNFGV
;
A
#
# COMPACT_ATOMS: atom_id res chain seq x y z
N MET A 1 -24.54 -29.29 7.86
CA MET A 1 -23.08 -29.36 7.65
C MET A 1 -22.52 -27.99 7.96
N LYS A 2 -21.66 -27.87 8.98
CA LYS A 2 -20.97 -26.63 9.34
C LYS A 2 -19.61 -26.68 8.67
N GLU A 3 -19.39 -25.85 7.65
CA GLU A 3 -18.04 -25.56 7.17
C GLU A 3 -17.28 -24.85 8.28
N THR A 4 -16.19 -25.46 8.70
CA THR A 4 -15.23 -24.88 9.63
C THR A 4 -14.21 -24.12 8.78
N ALA A 5 -14.26 -22.79 8.84
CA ALA A 5 -13.24 -21.95 8.25
C ALA A 5 -11.90 -22.25 8.94
N THR A 6 -10.93 -22.69 8.16
CA THR A 6 -9.56 -22.89 8.63
C THR A 6 -8.93 -21.51 8.76
N PRO A 7 -8.36 -21.12 9.92
CA PRO A 7 -7.69 -19.83 10.05
C PRO A 7 -6.42 -19.87 9.21
N VAL A 8 -6.30 -18.94 8.26
CA VAL A 8 -5.03 -18.69 7.57
C VAL A 8 -4.13 -17.94 8.54
N THR A 9 -3.42 -18.67 9.38
CA THR A 9 -2.29 -18.14 10.13
C THR A 9 -1.16 -17.89 9.15
N GLY A 10 -1.14 -16.73 8.52
CA GLY A 10 0.07 -16.21 7.89
C GLY A 10 1.09 -15.94 8.99
N SER A 11 1.90 -16.94 9.35
CA SER A 11 3.00 -16.76 10.29
C SER A 11 3.92 -15.69 9.72
N PHE A 12 3.98 -14.54 10.38
CA PHE A 12 5.00 -13.54 10.08
C PHE A 12 6.35 -14.18 10.40
N ARG A 13 7.16 -14.45 9.38
CA ARG A 13 8.53 -14.93 9.58
C ARG A 13 9.39 -13.69 9.81
N CYS A 14 10.10 -13.63 10.93
CA CYS A 14 11.19 -12.68 11.08
C CYS A 14 12.11 -12.78 9.86
N PRO A 15 12.67 -11.66 9.38
CA PRO A 15 13.69 -11.70 8.33
C PRO A 15 14.77 -12.72 8.72
N PRO A 16 15.24 -13.56 7.78
CA PRO A 16 16.34 -14.47 8.06
C PRO A 16 17.56 -13.66 8.53
N ILE A 17 18.14 -14.07 9.66
CA ILE A 17 19.44 -13.56 10.10
C ILE A 17 20.46 -14.10 9.10
N LEU A 18 21.14 -13.21 8.38
CA LEU A 18 22.21 -13.59 7.45
C LEU A 18 23.32 -14.29 8.25
N GLY A 19 23.82 -15.43 7.72
CA GLY A 19 24.85 -16.24 8.37
C GLY A 19 26.18 -15.49 8.59
N HIS A 20 27.08 -16.10 9.38
CA HIS A 20 28.37 -15.48 9.74
C HIS A 20 29.20 -15.03 8.53
N GLU A 21 29.05 -15.70 7.38
CA GLU A 21 29.68 -15.36 6.11
C GLU A 21 29.30 -13.97 5.54
N PHE A 22 28.22 -13.36 6.02
CA PHE A 22 27.75 -12.03 5.62
C PHE A 22 28.00 -10.94 6.68
N THR A 23 28.67 -11.25 7.79
CA THR A 23 28.93 -10.29 8.89
C THR A 23 29.78 -9.08 8.48
N GLY A 24 30.53 -9.18 7.38
CA GLY A 24 31.28 -8.05 6.78
C GLY A 24 30.55 -7.33 5.64
N LEU A 25 29.36 -7.79 5.25
CA LEU A 25 28.58 -7.20 4.17
C LEU A 25 28.01 -5.86 4.65
N LYS A 26 28.61 -4.75 4.23
CA LYS A 26 28.00 -3.43 4.38
C LYS A 26 26.99 -3.25 3.26
N ILE A 27 25.70 -3.29 3.61
CA ILE A 27 24.66 -2.88 2.66
C ILE A 27 24.88 -1.39 2.40
N PRO A 28 25.01 -0.93 1.14
CA PRO A 28 25.15 0.48 0.87
C PRO A 28 23.99 1.24 1.52
N GLU A 29 24.29 2.36 2.19
CA GLU A 29 23.27 3.20 2.84
C GLU A 29 22.18 3.70 1.86
N TYR A 30 22.46 3.59 0.56
CA TYR A 30 21.60 3.98 -0.55
C TYR A 30 20.94 2.80 -1.30
N SER A 31 21.06 1.55 -0.82
CA SER A 31 20.46 0.38 -1.48
C SER A 31 19.16 -0.04 -0.80
N PHE A 32 18.04 0.24 -1.45
CA PHE A 32 16.66 0.00 -0.96
C PHE A 32 15.99 -1.22 -1.59
N TRP A 33 16.54 -1.71 -2.70
CA TRP A 33 16.15 -2.97 -3.33
C TRP A 33 17.40 -3.59 -3.92
N THR A 34 17.85 -4.69 -3.35
CA THR A 34 19.02 -5.44 -3.85
C THR A 34 18.64 -6.91 -3.87
N TYR A 35 18.79 -7.53 -5.03
CA TYR A 35 18.74 -8.98 -5.13
C TYR A 35 20.03 -9.51 -4.54
N PHE A 36 19.92 -10.28 -3.45
CA PHE A 36 20.99 -11.14 -2.99
C PHE A 36 20.72 -12.51 -3.59
N PRO A 37 21.33 -12.89 -4.73
CA PRO A 37 21.22 -14.25 -5.24
C PRO A 37 21.92 -15.18 -4.24
N ILE A 38 21.14 -15.82 -3.38
CA ILE A 38 21.65 -16.79 -2.40
C ILE A 38 21.43 -18.19 -2.96
N GLY A 39 22.53 -18.91 -3.19
CA GLY A 39 22.54 -20.30 -3.64
C GLY A 39 22.50 -20.51 -5.17
N ASP A 40 22.91 -21.70 -5.60
CA ASP A 40 23.13 -22.03 -7.01
C ASP A 40 21.85 -22.15 -7.86
N ASN A 41 20.67 -22.20 -7.23
CA ASN A 41 19.36 -22.36 -7.88
C ASN A 41 18.48 -21.11 -7.78
N TRP A 42 19.08 -19.93 -7.62
CA TRP A 42 18.33 -18.68 -7.50
C TRP A 42 17.48 -18.41 -8.76
N ASN A 43 16.18 -18.20 -8.56
CA ASN A 43 15.22 -17.79 -9.61
C ASN A 43 14.53 -16.48 -9.18
N TYR A 44 14.48 -15.52 -10.09
CA TYR A 44 13.74 -14.25 -9.93
C TYR A 44 12.28 -14.46 -9.48
N GLU A 45 11.60 -15.48 -10.02
CA GLU A 45 10.20 -15.80 -9.70
C GLU A 45 9.99 -16.30 -8.26
N GLN A 46 11.06 -16.75 -7.59
CA GLN A 46 11.03 -17.23 -6.21
C GLN A 46 11.47 -16.15 -5.21
N ASN A 47 11.76 -14.94 -5.68
CA ASN A 47 12.24 -13.88 -4.81
C ASN A 47 11.13 -13.37 -3.89
N THR A 48 11.20 -13.75 -2.61
CA THR A 48 10.50 -13.05 -1.55
C THR A 48 11.33 -11.85 -1.15
N GLY A 49 11.01 -10.66 -1.68
CA GLY A 49 11.66 -9.41 -1.27
C GLY A 49 11.72 -9.35 0.26
N THR A 50 12.94 -9.24 0.80
CA THR A 50 13.20 -9.26 2.23
C THR A 50 13.71 -7.88 2.63
N LEU A 51 13.13 -7.29 3.69
CA LEU A 51 13.69 -6.08 4.28
C LEU A 51 15.05 -6.43 4.90
N VAL A 52 16.12 -5.84 4.36
CA VAL A 52 17.47 -5.99 4.89
C VAL A 52 18.01 -4.62 5.26
N THR A 53 18.56 -4.51 6.46
CA THR A 53 19.01 -3.26 7.06
C THR A 53 20.30 -3.51 7.84
N ASN A 54 21.20 -2.53 7.86
CA ASN A 54 22.37 -2.56 8.74
C ASN A 54 22.01 -2.17 10.18
N SER A 55 20.79 -1.70 10.42
CA SER A 55 20.37 -1.26 11.75
C SER A 55 19.94 -2.45 12.61
N GLY A 56 20.56 -2.58 13.78
CA GLY A 56 20.07 -3.45 14.85
C GLY A 56 18.81 -2.92 15.55
N SER A 57 18.32 -1.73 15.17
CA SER A 57 17.20 -1.06 15.82
C SER A 57 15.85 -1.26 15.13
N VAL A 58 15.78 -2.04 14.03
CA VAL A 58 14.50 -2.22 13.32
C VAL A 58 13.48 -2.93 14.20
N ARG A 59 12.33 -2.28 14.42
CA ARG A 59 11.24 -2.80 15.24
C ARG A 59 9.94 -2.80 14.44
N PHE A 60 9.21 -3.90 14.53
CA PHE A 60 7.86 -4.00 13.99
C PHE A 60 6.85 -3.74 15.11
N PRO A 61 5.66 -3.18 14.80
CA PRO A 61 4.65 -2.95 15.82
C PRO A 61 4.25 -4.28 16.46
N ALA A 62 4.36 -4.37 17.79
CA ALA A 62 4.02 -5.58 18.53
C ALA A 62 2.54 -5.94 18.40
N ASP A 63 1.67 -4.92 18.43
CA ASP A 63 0.22 -5.04 18.42
C ASP A 63 -0.40 -4.38 17.17
N LEU A 64 0.00 -4.83 15.98
CA LEU A 64 -0.56 -4.31 14.73
C LEU A 64 -1.96 -4.88 14.47
N GLY A 65 -3.00 -4.05 14.60
CA GLY A 65 -4.33 -4.32 14.09
C GLY A 65 -4.34 -4.37 12.57
N LYS A 66 -4.91 -5.43 11.98
CA LYS A 66 -5.01 -5.64 10.53
C LYS A 66 -6.46 -5.82 10.11
N ASN A 67 -6.75 -5.59 8.83
CA ASN A 67 -8.10 -5.67 8.26
C ASN A 67 -9.09 -4.74 8.98
N ILE A 68 -8.59 -3.58 9.39
CA ILE A 68 -9.41 -2.55 10.03
C ILE A 68 -10.31 -1.92 8.95
N ALA A 69 -11.62 -1.89 9.21
CA ALA A 69 -12.55 -1.22 8.32
C ALA A 69 -12.25 0.29 8.26
N ALA A 70 -12.47 0.90 7.10
CA ALA A 70 -12.32 2.34 6.94
C ALA A 70 -13.23 3.10 7.91
N THR A 71 -12.73 4.20 8.47
CA THR A 71 -13.53 5.10 9.29
C THR A 71 -14.42 5.99 8.43
N ALA A 72 -15.44 6.61 9.03
CA ALA A 72 -16.29 7.57 8.34
C ALA A 72 -15.50 8.76 7.76
N GLU A 73 -14.46 9.25 8.45
CA GLU A 73 -13.63 10.35 7.95
C GLU A 73 -12.70 9.90 6.81
N ALA A 74 -12.19 8.67 6.83
CA ALA A 74 -11.45 8.10 5.71
C ALA A 74 -12.33 7.96 4.46
N GLU A 75 -13.55 7.41 4.61
CA GLU A 75 -14.52 7.29 3.51
C GLU A 75 -14.89 8.67 2.93
N LYS A 76 -15.19 9.63 3.80
CA LYS A 76 -15.54 10.99 3.41
C LYS A 76 -14.37 11.70 2.71
N THR A 77 -13.14 11.49 3.16
CA THR A 77 -11.94 12.02 2.50
C THR A 77 -11.78 11.43 1.11
N LEU A 78 -11.93 10.11 0.96
CA LEU A 78 -11.81 9.46 -0.35
C LEU A 78 -12.92 9.92 -1.32
N ARG A 79 -14.17 10.01 -0.86
CA ARG A 79 -15.28 10.54 -1.67
C ARG A 79 -15.06 11.99 -2.09
N ARG A 80 -14.48 12.81 -1.20
CA ARG A 80 -14.12 14.20 -1.53
C ARG A 80 -13.03 14.24 -2.61
N LEU A 81 -11.99 13.42 -2.48
CA LEU A 81 -10.95 13.30 -3.50
C LEU A 81 -11.53 12.94 -4.88
N PHE A 82 -12.50 12.02 -4.92
CA PHE A 82 -13.17 11.65 -6.16
C PHE A 82 -14.01 12.78 -6.75
N ALA A 83 -14.77 13.49 -5.91
CA ALA A 83 -15.55 14.64 -6.34
C ALA A 83 -14.65 15.76 -6.89
N ASP A 84 -13.57 16.10 -6.18
CA ASP A 84 -12.62 17.14 -6.57
C ASP A 84 -11.89 16.79 -7.89
N ALA A 85 -11.68 15.50 -8.17
CA ALA A 85 -11.10 14.99 -9.42
C ALA A 85 -12.13 14.78 -10.56
N GLY A 86 -13.41 15.10 -10.35
CA GLY A 86 -14.46 14.92 -11.36
C GLY A 86 -14.77 13.45 -11.67
N MET A 87 -14.54 12.56 -10.71
CA MET A 87 -14.80 11.11 -10.79
C MET A 87 -15.72 10.64 -9.65
N GLY A 88 -16.66 11.49 -9.24
CA GLY A 88 -17.49 11.32 -8.04
C GLY A 88 -18.46 10.12 -8.04
N ASN A 89 -18.72 9.50 -9.20
CA ASN A 89 -19.48 8.25 -9.27
C ASN A 89 -18.63 7.00 -9.02
N THR A 90 -17.31 7.15 -8.87
CA THR A 90 -16.42 6.02 -8.56
C THR A 90 -16.73 5.48 -7.18
N VAL A 91 -16.88 4.16 -7.06
CA VAL A 91 -17.08 3.50 -5.76
C VAL A 91 -15.78 3.51 -4.96
N SER A 92 -15.87 3.84 -3.67
CA SER A 92 -14.75 3.74 -2.75
C SER A 92 -14.40 2.28 -2.46
N HIS A 93 -13.13 1.91 -2.62
CA HIS A 93 -12.67 0.55 -2.41
C HIS A 93 -11.36 0.53 -1.59
N PHE A 94 -11.49 0.23 -0.30
CA PHE A 94 -10.38 0.11 0.63
C PHE A 94 -9.88 -1.33 0.69
N ILE A 95 -8.59 -1.53 0.42
CA ILE A 95 -7.97 -2.86 0.28
C ILE A 95 -7.12 -3.26 1.49
N GLN A 96 -6.65 -2.30 2.28
CA GLN A 96 -5.92 -2.56 3.52
C GLN A 96 -6.29 -1.50 4.56
N GLY A 97 -6.40 -1.94 5.81
CA GLY A 97 -6.57 -1.06 6.96
C GLY A 97 -5.76 -1.57 8.14
N PHE A 98 -5.00 -0.67 8.75
CA PHE A 98 -4.12 -0.96 9.88
C PHE A 98 -4.40 -0.01 11.05
N LYS A 99 -4.12 -0.48 12.26
CA LYS A 99 -4.21 0.31 13.49
C LYS A 99 -3.07 -0.05 14.44
N ALA A 100 -2.32 0.93 14.90
CA ALA A 100 -1.34 0.83 15.97
C ALA A 100 -0.98 2.24 16.49
N ASP A 101 -0.15 2.29 17.52
CA ASP A 101 0.57 3.49 17.96
C ASP A 101 1.75 3.73 17.01
N PHE A 102 1.52 4.52 15.95
CA PHE A 102 2.50 4.71 14.88
C PHE A 102 3.53 5.80 15.19
N ASP A 103 3.24 6.75 16.07
CA ASP A 103 4.17 7.82 16.45
C ASP A 103 4.72 7.73 17.89
N GLY A 104 4.32 6.68 18.62
CA GLY A 104 4.88 6.31 19.91
C GLY A 104 4.35 7.14 21.09
N ASP A 105 3.21 7.81 20.92
CA ASP A 105 2.61 8.66 21.94
C ASP A 105 1.66 7.90 22.89
N GLY A 106 1.45 6.60 22.64
CA GLY A 106 0.58 5.72 23.42
C GLY A 106 -0.87 5.68 22.97
N ARG A 107 -1.24 6.41 21.92
CA ARG A 107 -2.58 6.41 21.30
C ARG A 107 -2.54 5.54 20.05
N ASN A 108 -3.66 5.42 19.36
CA ASN A 108 -3.70 4.56 18.17
C ASN A 108 -4.21 5.35 16.97
N GLU A 109 -3.48 5.23 15.89
CA GLU A 109 -3.73 5.88 14.61
C GLU A 109 -4.08 4.81 13.58
N TYR A 110 -4.47 5.25 12.40
CA TYR A 110 -4.93 4.36 11.34
C TYR A 110 -4.23 4.64 10.01
N ILE A 111 -3.98 3.58 9.26
CA ILE A 111 -3.53 3.68 7.87
C ILE A 111 -4.54 2.93 7.00
N PHE A 112 -4.99 3.57 5.92
CA PHE A 112 -5.91 2.98 4.95
C PHE A 112 -5.34 3.07 3.54
N ALA A 113 -5.24 1.92 2.87
CA ALA A 113 -4.91 1.82 1.45
C ALA A 113 -6.20 1.59 0.65
N ALA A 114 -6.40 2.37 -0.39
CA ALA A 114 -7.53 2.25 -1.30
C ALA A 114 -7.06 2.21 -2.75
N ASN A 115 -7.58 1.29 -3.54
CA ASN A 115 -7.28 1.15 -4.96
C ASN A 115 -8.57 0.90 -5.74
N HIS A 116 -8.55 1.24 -7.02
CA HIS A 116 -9.50 0.63 -7.95
C HIS A 116 -9.32 -0.91 -7.97
N PRO A 117 -10.37 -1.67 -8.30
CA PRO A 117 -10.32 -3.12 -8.34
C PRO A 117 -9.30 -3.66 -9.33
N THR A 118 -8.75 -4.83 -9.02
CA THR A 118 -7.65 -5.46 -9.76
C THR A 118 -8.08 -6.79 -10.40
N PRO A 119 -7.39 -7.30 -11.43
CA PRO A 119 -7.57 -8.67 -11.94
C PRO A 119 -7.35 -9.75 -10.92
N LYS A 120 -6.61 -9.50 -9.84
CA LYS A 120 -6.51 -10.49 -8.78
C LYS A 120 -7.88 -10.76 -8.14
N GLU A 121 -8.77 -9.76 -8.16
CA GLU A 121 -10.14 -9.85 -7.67
C GLU A 121 -11.09 -10.36 -8.78
N ASN A 122 -10.87 -9.94 -10.04
CA ASN A 122 -11.87 -10.09 -11.11
C ASN A 122 -11.38 -10.69 -12.44
N GLY A 123 -10.11 -11.09 -12.53
CA GLY A 123 -9.50 -11.78 -13.68
C GLY A 123 -8.96 -10.89 -14.81
N TYR A 124 -9.25 -9.58 -14.85
CA TYR A 124 -8.82 -8.66 -15.92
C TYR A 124 -8.37 -7.27 -15.41
N TRP A 125 -7.41 -6.64 -16.09
CA TRP A 125 -7.08 -5.20 -15.99
C TRP A 125 -7.68 -4.48 -17.21
N PRO A 126 -8.07 -3.19 -17.13
CA PRO A 126 -8.51 -2.38 -15.97
C PRO A 126 -10.04 -2.29 -15.78
N ILE A 127 -10.54 -2.58 -14.58
CA ILE A 127 -11.97 -2.46 -14.24
C ILE A 127 -12.22 -1.13 -13.53
N ILE A 128 -13.27 -0.41 -13.95
CA ILE A 128 -13.75 0.78 -13.25
C ILE A 128 -15.05 0.44 -12.53
N GLU A 129 -15.13 0.78 -11.24
CA GLU A 129 -16.34 0.63 -10.44
C GLU A 129 -17.10 1.95 -10.29
N GLY A 130 -18.41 1.90 -10.45
CA GLY A 130 -19.27 3.06 -10.32
C GLY A 130 -20.75 2.72 -10.25
N GLU A 131 -21.56 3.74 -9.93
CA GLU A 131 -23.02 3.65 -9.94
C GLU A 131 -23.63 4.62 -10.97
N GLY A 132 -24.76 4.25 -11.57
CA GLY A 132 -25.52 5.10 -12.48
C GLY A 132 -25.14 4.97 -13.96
N THR A 133 -25.23 6.06 -14.72
CA THR A 133 -24.99 6.08 -16.17
C THR A 133 -24.18 7.29 -16.65
N LYS A 134 -23.41 7.93 -15.76
CA LYS A 134 -22.55 9.08 -16.09
C LYS A 134 -21.08 8.68 -16.09
N ASP A 135 -20.29 9.40 -16.87
CA ASP A 135 -18.84 9.26 -17.10
C ASP A 135 -17.95 9.85 -15.99
N ASP A 136 -18.52 10.22 -14.83
CA ASP A 136 -17.75 10.72 -13.69
C ASP A 136 -17.10 9.56 -12.91
N VAL A 137 -16.28 8.74 -13.57
CA VAL A 137 -15.56 7.61 -12.96
C VAL A 137 -14.07 7.61 -13.30
N GLY A 138 -13.28 6.80 -12.59
CA GLY A 138 -11.84 6.72 -12.84
C GLY A 138 -11.14 5.61 -12.06
N THR A 139 -9.85 5.44 -12.34
CA THR A 139 -8.96 4.56 -11.57
C THR A 139 -8.22 5.36 -10.50
N PHE A 140 -7.94 4.74 -9.36
CA PHE A 140 -7.27 5.41 -8.25
C PHE A 140 -6.33 4.49 -7.48
N SER A 141 -5.41 5.15 -6.77
CA SER A 141 -4.61 4.58 -5.68
C SER A 141 -4.43 5.69 -4.62
N VAL A 142 -4.85 5.45 -3.38
CA VAL A 142 -4.81 6.44 -2.28
C VAL A 142 -4.37 5.80 -0.97
N LEU A 143 -3.38 6.40 -0.30
CA LEU A 143 -2.96 6.03 1.06
C LEU A 143 -3.32 7.18 2.02
N LEU A 144 -4.09 6.87 3.05
CA LEU A 144 -4.51 7.81 4.08
C LEU A 144 -3.90 7.42 5.43
N TYR A 145 -3.36 8.40 6.14
CA TYR A 145 -3.06 8.32 7.57
C TYR A 145 -4.13 9.08 8.34
N GLN A 146 -4.66 8.49 9.39
CA GLN A 146 -5.59 9.13 10.31
C GLN A 146 -4.98 9.17 11.70
N ASP A 147 -4.80 10.38 12.20
CA ASP A 147 -4.31 10.63 13.55
C ASP A 147 -5.36 10.29 14.62
N ASP A 148 -4.95 10.25 15.88
CA ASP A 148 -5.80 9.90 17.02
C ASP A 148 -6.96 10.91 17.22
N ASP A 149 -6.73 12.17 16.84
CA ASP A 149 -7.72 13.25 16.86
C ASP A 149 -8.71 13.22 15.67
N GLY A 150 -8.54 12.25 14.76
CA GLY A 150 -9.37 12.05 13.57
C GLY A 150 -8.97 12.86 12.34
N LYS A 151 -7.93 13.68 12.39
CA LYS A 151 -7.42 14.38 11.21
C LYS A 151 -6.80 13.39 10.23
N ILE A 152 -7.07 13.62 8.95
CA ILE A 152 -6.54 12.81 7.86
C ILE A 152 -5.38 13.55 7.19
N GLN A 153 -4.25 12.87 7.06
CA GLN A 153 -3.20 13.21 6.11
C GLN A 153 -3.31 12.28 4.89
N ILE A 154 -3.37 12.88 3.70
CA ILE A 154 -3.22 12.13 2.44
C ILE A 154 -1.72 11.90 2.23
N LEU A 155 -1.30 10.64 2.33
CA LEU A 155 0.10 10.23 2.16
C LEU A 155 0.46 10.01 0.68
N HIS A 156 -0.51 9.49 -0.08
CA HIS A 156 -0.41 9.28 -1.51
C HIS A 156 -1.78 9.42 -2.15
N SER A 157 -1.84 10.05 -3.32
CA SER A 157 -3.05 10.04 -4.15
C SER A 157 -2.68 10.15 -5.63
N ASP A 158 -2.99 9.11 -6.39
CA ASP A 158 -3.00 9.14 -7.85
C ASP A 158 -4.43 8.81 -8.33
N LEU A 159 -5.08 9.80 -8.93
CA LEU A 159 -6.47 9.74 -9.39
C LEU A 159 -6.45 10.01 -10.90
N ARG A 160 -7.00 9.09 -11.68
CA ARG A 160 -7.11 9.23 -13.14
C ARG A 160 -8.56 9.11 -13.54
N ARG A 161 -9.17 10.26 -13.82
CA ARG A 161 -10.51 10.31 -14.41
C ARG A 161 -10.50 9.59 -15.75
N PHE A 162 -11.47 8.71 -15.94
CA PHE A 162 -11.75 8.11 -17.23
C PHE A 162 -12.69 9.03 -18.01
N THR A 163 -12.28 9.41 -19.22
CA THR A 163 -13.09 10.28 -20.09
C THR A 163 -13.53 9.46 -21.30
N ALA A 164 -14.75 8.96 -21.27
CA ALA A 164 -15.40 8.37 -22.44
C ALA A 164 -16.81 8.93 -22.59
N GLY A 165 -17.52 8.49 -23.62
CA GLY A 165 -18.96 8.71 -23.72
C GLY A 165 -19.73 8.06 -22.55
N PRO A 166 -21.07 8.02 -22.61
CA PRO A 166 -21.89 7.45 -21.55
C PRO A 166 -21.40 6.04 -21.16
N VAL A 167 -21.07 5.84 -19.88
CA VAL A 167 -20.72 4.52 -19.33
C VAL A 167 -21.97 3.84 -18.79
N THR A 168 -22.13 2.56 -19.07
CA THR A 168 -23.20 1.73 -18.50
C THR A 168 -22.57 0.63 -17.67
N PHE A 169 -22.84 0.63 -16.36
CA PHE A 169 -22.32 -0.41 -15.46
C PHE A 169 -23.18 -1.67 -15.55
N SER A 170 -22.51 -2.83 -15.62
CA SER A 170 -23.14 -4.14 -15.45
C SER A 170 -22.68 -4.70 -14.11
N GLY A 171 -23.62 -4.84 -13.17
CA GLY A 171 -23.28 -5.29 -11.80
C GLY A 171 -22.40 -4.30 -11.03
N GLY A 172 -22.43 -3.00 -11.34
CA GLY A 172 -21.59 -1.97 -10.70
C GLY A 172 -20.20 -1.80 -11.33
N HIS A 173 -19.86 -2.62 -12.32
CA HIS A 173 -18.56 -2.58 -12.99
C HIS A 173 -18.69 -2.15 -14.45
N TYR A 174 -17.69 -1.41 -14.92
CA TYR A 174 -17.46 -1.12 -16.33
C TYR A 174 -16.09 -1.70 -16.71
N ASN A 175 -16.13 -2.84 -17.40
CA ASN A 175 -14.93 -3.54 -17.83
C ASN A 175 -14.32 -2.83 -19.03
N ILE A 176 -13.12 -2.30 -18.86
CA ILE A 176 -12.31 -1.76 -19.94
C ILE A 176 -11.08 -2.66 -20.04
N MET A 177 -10.62 -2.94 -21.25
CA MET A 177 -9.37 -3.69 -21.45
C MET A 177 -8.21 -2.76 -21.82
N ASP A 178 -8.53 -1.59 -22.38
CA ASP A 178 -7.56 -0.61 -22.88
C ASP A 178 -7.73 0.74 -22.15
N ILE A 179 -7.16 0.86 -20.94
CA ILE A 179 -6.77 2.17 -20.39
C ILE A 179 -5.26 2.21 -20.45
N ASP A 180 -4.70 3.30 -20.97
CA ASP A 180 -3.24 3.52 -21.10
C ASP A 180 -2.52 3.64 -19.74
N HIS A 181 -3.18 3.33 -18.63
CA HIS A 181 -2.66 3.49 -17.29
C HIS A 181 -3.29 2.48 -16.33
N CYS A 182 -2.43 1.76 -15.61
CA CYS A 182 -2.80 0.91 -14.49
C CYS A 182 -1.85 1.20 -13.34
N HIS A 183 -2.38 1.55 -12.18
CA HIS A 183 -1.60 1.91 -11.01
C HIS A 183 -2.26 1.43 -9.71
N THR A 184 -1.51 0.70 -8.90
CA THR A 184 -1.99 0.26 -7.59
C THR A 184 -0.98 0.56 -6.52
N LEU A 185 -1.46 0.75 -5.31
CA LEU A 185 -0.59 0.81 -4.13
C LEU A 185 -0.75 -0.43 -3.27
N LYS A 186 0.31 -0.76 -2.54
CA LYS A 186 0.25 -1.72 -1.45
C LYS A 186 1.18 -1.23 -0.35
N LEU A 187 0.67 -1.20 0.88
CA LEU A 187 1.54 -1.07 2.04
C LEU A 187 2.18 -2.43 2.32
N THR A 188 3.50 -2.53 2.15
CA THR A 188 4.22 -3.81 2.28
C THR A 188 4.65 -4.04 3.72
N ASP A 189 5.16 -3.00 4.38
CA ASP A 189 5.74 -3.10 5.71
C ASP A 189 5.47 -1.82 6.51
N ILE A 190 5.38 -2.00 7.84
CA ILE A 190 5.33 -0.93 8.85
C ILE A 190 6.38 -1.28 9.88
N ALA A 191 7.39 -0.43 10.06
CA ALA A 191 8.49 -0.69 10.96
C ALA A 191 9.16 0.63 11.38
N ASP A 192 9.58 0.72 12.63
CA ASP A 192 10.54 1.71 13.10
C ASP A 192 11.91 1.29 12.54
N LEU A 193 12.35 1.96 11.48
CA LEU A 193 13.57 1.62 10.74
C LEU A 193 14.81 2.29 11.35
N ASN A 194 14.63 3.38 12.10
CA ASN A 194 15.70 4.24 12.60
C ASN A 194 15.91 4.13 14.13
N GLY A 195 15.01 3.45 14.84
CA GLY A 195 15.03 3.23 16.29
C GLY A 195 14.52 4.40 17.14
N ASP A 196 13.81 5.37 16.57
CA ASP A 196 13.33 6.57 17.28
C ASP A 196 11.96 6.38 17.97
N GLY A 197 11.34 5.20 17.79
CA GLY A 197 10.04 4.86 18.35
C GLY A 197 8.85 5.26 17.49
N ARG A 198 9.06 5.91 16.34
CA ARG A 198 8.06 6.21 15.32
C ARG A 198 8.20 5.22 14.18
N TYR A 199 7.08 4.85 13.58
CA TYR A 199 7.06 3.84 12.53
C TYR A 199 7.14 4.48 11.14
N GLU A 200 8.06 3.99 10.32
CA GLU A 200 8.03 4.23 8.89
C GLU A 200 7.05 3.32 8.16
N PHE A 201 6.52 3.84 7.06
CA PHE A 201 5.63 3.13 6.14
C PHE A 201 6.34 2.82 4.84
N ILE A 202 6.40 1.54 4.47
CA ILE A 202 6.95 1.11 3.19
C ILE A 202 5.79 0.83 2.24
N MET A 203 5.67 1.66 1.21
CA MET A 203 4.62 1.58 0.20
C MET A 203 5.23 1.18 -1.14
N GLU A 204 4.62 0.20 -1.78
CA GLU A 204 4.90 -0.19 -3.17
C GLU A 204 3.80 0.36 -4.07
N ILE A 205 4.20 1.07 -5.13
CA ILE A 205 3.34 1.48 -6.23
C ILE A 205 3.66 0.60 -7.43
N GLY A 206 2.69 -0.22 -7.85
CA GLY A 206 2.76 -0.99 -9.08
C GLY A 206 2.19 -0.20 -10.25
N LEU A 207 2.91 -0.18 -11.36
CA LEU A 207 2.53 0.38 -12.66
C LEU A 207 2.58 -0.73 -13.71
N TRP A 208 2.13 -0.45 -14.94
CA TRP A 208 2.08 -1.45 -16.02
C TRP A 208 3.43 -2.15 -16.31
N GLU A 209 4.52 -1.39 -16.50
CA GLU A 209 5.86 -1.95 -16.85
C GLU A 209 6.88 -1.85 -15.70
N GLY A 210 6.42 -1.48 -14.50
CA GLY A 210 7.34 -1.21 -13.41
C GLY A 210 6.63 -0.65 -12.20
N GLY A 211 7.33 0.18 -11.46
CA GLY A 211 6.82 0.75 -10.24
C GLY A 211 7.91 1.35 -9.40
N TYR A 212 7.55 1.64 -8.16
CA TYR A 212 8.50 2.15 -7.19
C TYR A 212 8.07 1.82 -5.78
N LYS A 213 9.05 1.71 -4.89
CA LYS A 213 8.80 1.67 -3.45
C LYS A 213 9.22 3.00 -2.85
N VAL A 214 8.46 3.47 -1.87
CA VAL A 214 8.81 4.63 -1.06
C VAL A 214 8.79 4.25 0.41
N VAL A 215 9.62 4.95 1.18
CA VAL A 215 9.55 4.97 2.63
C VAL A 215 9.01 6.33 3.05
N LEU A 216 7.94 6.33 3.84
CA LEU A 216 7.44 7.51 4.51
C LEU A 216 7.87 7.49 5.97
N ALA A 217 8.39 8.61 6.46
CA ALA A 217 8.75 8.81 7.87
C ALA A 217 8.05 10.06 8.41
N GLN A 218 7.77 10.09 9.71
CA GLN A 218 7.14 11.25 10.33
C GLN A 218 8.19 12.33 10.62
N SER A 219 7.94 13.55 10.13
CA SER A 219 8.78 14.71 10.42
C SER A 219 8.58 15.20 11.86
N PRO A 220 9.46 16.10 12.37
CA PRO A 220 9.27 16.70 13.69
C PRO A 220 7.96 17.47 13.88
N ASN A 221 7.28 17.84 12.80
CA ASN A 221 5.97 18.51 12.82
C ASN A 221 4.80 17.52 12.74
N GLU A 222 5.04 16.23 13.06
CA GLU A 222 4.02 15.16 13.09
C GLU A 222 3.38 14.89 11.72
N ARG A 223 4.09 15.18 10.63
CA ARG A 223 3.63 14.92 9.26
C ARG A 223 4.49 13.88 8.59
N TYR A 224 3.85 12.88 7.99
CA TYR A 224 4.56 11.89 7.19
C TYR A 224 5.03 12.46 5.86
N GLU A 225 6.28 12.20 5.52
CA GLU A 225 6.94 12.67 4.29
C GLU A 225 7.72 11.53 3.65
N ILE A 226 7.82 11.54 2.32
CA ILE A 226 8.64 10.56 1.60
C ILE A 226 10.12 10.90 1.86
N VAL A 227 10.83 9.98 2.51
CA VAL A 227 12.26 10.14 2.82
C VAL A 227 13.16 9.32 1.90
N LEU A 228 12.63 8.25 1.30
CA LEU A 228 13.35 7.39 0.36
C LEU A 228 12.44 6.91 -0.76
N ARG A 229 13.02 6.70 -1.95
CA ARG A 229 12.35 6.12 -3.11
C ARG A 229 13.30 5.24 -3.91
N THR A 230 12.80 4.10 -4.36
CA THR A 230 13.46 3.22 -5.34
C THR A 230 12.52 2.87 -6.47
N ASN A 231 13.01 2.86 -7.71
CA ASN A 231 12.22 2.45 -8.87
C ASN A 231 12.60 1.02 -9.27
N PHE A 232 11.64 0.30 -9.85
CA PHE A 232 11.84 -1.01 -10.45
C PHE A 232 11.02 -1.10 -11.74
N GLY A 233 11.36 -2.03 -12.62
CA GLY A 233 10.77 -2.14 -13.96
C GLY A 233 11.81 -1.95 -15.06
N VAL A 234 11.35 -1.97 -16.31
CA VAL A 234 12.18 -1.88 -17.52
C VAL A 234 12.55 -0.43 -17.83
#